data_AF-A0A7C5C9Z5-F1
#
_entry.id   AF-A0A7C5C9Z5-F1
#
_cell.length_a   1.000
_cell.length_b   1.000
_cell.length_c   1.000
_cell.angle_alpha   90.00
_cell.angle_beta   90.00
_cell.angle_gamma   90.00
#
_symmetry.space_group_name_H-M   'P 1'
#
loop_
_entity.id
_entity.type
_entity.pdbx_description
1 polymer ?
#
loop_
_entity_poly.entity_id
_entity_poly.type
_entity_poly.pdbx_seq_one_letter_code
_entity_poly.pdbx_strand_id
1 'polypeptide(L)'
;RLNAYLHNGGMLIFDTADAGVAAFSVGGASPGSAANARLRLLAAPLDIPRLEPVPEDHVLTRAFYLLSDFPGRYVGAPVWVEAAPADALRAEGMPFRNLNDGVSPVVIGGNDWAGAWAVRADGRPAYPVGRGLAGERQREMAYRFGVNLVMHVLTGNDKSDQVHVPALLERLGQ
;
A
#
# COMPACT_ATOMS: atom_id res chain seq x y z
N ARG A 1 -21.40 -7.10 -1.37
CA ARG A 1 -20.84 -7.02 0.01
C ARG A 1 -19.44 -6.40 0.01
N LEU A 2 -18.47 -6.95 -0.73
CA LEU A 2 -17.13 -6.36 -0.82
C LEU A 2 -17.13 -4.94 -1.40
N ASN A 3 -17.87 -4.67 -2.49
CA ASN A 3 -17.96 -3.31 -3.02
C ASN A 3 -18.57 -2.34 -2.00
N ALA A 4 -19.59 -2.77 -1.25
CA ALA A 4 -20.12 -1.95 -0.16
C ALA A 4 -19.08 -1.72 0.96
N TYR A 5 -18.23 -2.69 1.28
CA TYR A 5 -17.13 -2.49 2.23
C TYR A 5 -16.13 -1.44 1.71
N LEU A 6 -15.73 -1.53 0.43
CA LEU A 6 -14.85 -0.54 -0.19
C LEU A 6 -15.47 0.87 -0.23
N HIS A 7 -16.74 0.97 -0.63
CA HIS A 7 -17.46 2.26 -0.68
C HIS A 7 -17.67 2.90 0.71
N ASN A 8 -17.55 2.14 1.79
CA ASN A 8 -17.66 2.64 3.17
C ASN A 8 -16.28 2.83 3.84
N GLY A 9 -15.22 3.04 3.06
CA GLY A 9 -13.87 3.33 3.56
C GLY A 9 -13.05 2.09 3.94
N GLY A 10 -13.54 0.89 3.60
CA GLY A 10 -12.78 -0.35 3.76
C GLY A 10 -11.65 -0.47 2.74
N MET A 11 -10.56 -1.12 3.15
CA MET A 11 -9.42 -1.43 2.28
C MET A 11 -9.29 -2.94 2.05
N LEU A 12 -8.94 -3.33 0.81
CA LEU A 12 -8.45 -4.67 0.45
C LEU A 12 -6.96 -4.64 0.09
N ILE A 13 -6.24 -5.66 0.52
CA ILE A 13 -4.84 -5.87 0.15
C ILE A 13 -4.74 -7.14 -0.68
N PHE A 14 -4.14 -7.03 -1.86
CA PHE A 14 -3.78 -8.16 -2.71
C PHE A 14 -2.28 -8.40 -2.64
N ASP A 15 -1.89 -9.36 -1.80
CA ASP A 15 -0.50 -9.87 -1.72
C ASP A 15 -0.36 -11.08 -2.65
N THR A 16 0.13 -10.85 -3.87
CA THR A 16 0.17 -11.88 -4.92
C THR A 16 1.33 -12.86 -4.75
N ALA A 17 2.33 -12.52 -3.93
CA ALA A 17 3.54 -13.30 -3.65
C ALA A 17 4.30 -13.77 -4.90
N ASP A 18 4.13 -13.12 -6.05
CA ASP A 18 4.66 -13.56 -7.34
C ASP A 18 5.93 -12.82 -7.78
N ALA A 19 6.41 -11.84 -7.00
CA ALA A 19 7.71 -11.21 -7.25
C ALA A 19 8.86 -12.23 -7.19
N GLY A 20 8.76 -13.21 -6.29
CA GLY A 20 9.71 -14.32 -6.21
C GLY A 20 9.71 -15.22 -7.44
N VAL A 21 8.56 -15.44 -8.06
CA VAL A 21 8.42 -16.23 -9.29
C VAL A 21 8.95 -15.43 -10.49
N ALA A 22 8.64 -14.14 -10.53
CA ALA A 22 9.12 -13.21 -11.56
C ALA A 22 10.64 -13.06 -11.58
N ALA A 23 11.31 -13.16 -10.42
CA ALA A 23 12.77 -13.10 -10.31
C ALA A 23 13.49 -14.27 -11.00
N PHE A 24 12.81 -15.41 -11.21
CA PHE A 24 13.35 -16.56 -11.95
C PHE A 24 12.94 -16.58 -13.44
N SER A 25 12.02 -15.71 -13.85
CA SER A 25 11.65 -15.52 -15.26
C SER A 25 12.49 -14.41 -15.89
N VAL A 26 13.12 -14.69 -17.03
CA VAL A 26 13.82 -13.67 -17.84
C VAL A 26 12.79 -12.63 -18.26
N GLY A 27 12.86 -11.41 -17.71
CA GLY A 27 12.02 -10.29 -18.16
C GLY A 27 11.32 -9.45 -17.10
N GLY A 28 11.37 -9.81 -15.80
CA GLY A 28 10.92 -8.94 -14.70
C GLY A 28 9.42 -8.59 -14.79
N ALA A 29 8.62 -9.35 -14.05
CA ALA A 29 7.17 -9.52 -14.23
C ALA A 29 6.85 -10.36 -15.48
N SER A 30 6.11 -11.45 -15.31
CA SER A 30 5.41 -12.10 -16.42
C SER A 30 4.00 -11.51 -16.46
N PRO A 31 3.70 -10.58 -17.39
CA PRO A 31 2.32 -10.30 -17.75
C PRO A 31 1.71 -11.62 -18.23
N GLY A 32 1.00 -12.32 -17.34
CA GLY A 32 0.55 -13.70 -17.58
C GLY A 32 0.90 -14.72 -16.49
N SER A 33 1.51 -14.33 -15.36
CA SER A 33 1.66 -15.23 -14.21
C SER A 33 0.28 -15.75 -13.76
N ALA A 34 0.23 -16.98 -13.25
CA ALA A 34 -1.02 -17.55 -12.70
C ALA A 34 -1.60 -16.67 -11.56
N ALA A 35 -0.73 -15.99 -10.81
CA ALA A 35 -1.12 -15.03 -9.78
C ALA A 35 -1.81 -13.80 -10.39
N ASN A 36 -1.28 -13.23 -11.47
CA ASN A 36 -1.91 -12.12 -12.19
C ASN A 36 -3.25 -12.50 -12.82
N ALA A 37 -3.36 -13.70 -13.39
CA ALA A 37 -4.62 -14.22 -13.90
C ALA A 37 -5.67 -14.36 -12.79
N ARG A 38 -5.26 -14.92 -11.64
CA ARG A 38 -6.13 -15.05 -10.46
C ARG A 38 -6.52 -13.70 -9.88
N LEU A 39 -5.60 -12.75 -9.81
CA LEU A 39 -5.89 -11.38 -9.36
C LEU A 39 -6.96 -10.75 -10.26
N ARG A 40 -6.82 -10.83 -11.59
CA ARG A 40 -7.82 -10.31 -12.53
C ARG A 40 -9.20 -10.95 -12.32
N LEU A 41 -9.26 -12.26 -12.09
CA LEU A 41 -10.51 -12.96 -11.82
C LEU A 41 -11.17 -12.51 -10.50
N LEU A 42 -10.36 -12.33 -9.45
CA LEU A 42 -10.85 -11.87 -8.15
C LEU A 42 -11.23 -10.38 -8.15
N ALA A 43 -10.53 -9.57 -8.94
CA ALA A 43 -10.73 -8.14 -9.08
C ALA A 43 -11.87 -7.77 -10.04
N ALA A 44 -12.20 -8.62 -11.03
CA ALA A 44 -13.22 -8.33 -12.04
C ALA A 44 -14.60 -7.92 -11.49
N PRO A 45 -15.13 -8.51 -10.40
CA PRO A 45 -16.42 -8.08 -9.84
C PRO A 45 -16.30 -6.90 -8.85
N LEU A 46 -15.09 -6.40 -8.59
CA LEU A 46 -14.84 -5.34 -7.63
C LEU A 46 -14.79 -3.98 -8.32
N ASP A 47 -15.38 -2.97 -7.68
CA ASP A 47 -15.34 -1.59 -8.15
C ASP A 47 -13.96 -0.97 -7.81
N ILE A 48 -12.90 -1.48 -8.43
CA ILE A 48 -11.52 -1.02 -8.20
C ILE A 48 -11.28 0.24 -9.05
N PRO A 49 -10.84 1.35 -8.45
CA PRO A 49 -10.52 2.57 -9.20
C PRO A 49 -9.30 2.36 -10.10
N ARG A 50 -9.00 3.36 -10.95
CA ARG A 50 -7.74 3.37 -11.70
C ARG A 50 -6.58 3.22 -10.71
N LEU A 51 -5.57 2.43 -11.09
CA LEU A 51 -4.39 2.20 -10.26
C LEU A 51 -3.16 2.93 -10.80
N GLU A 52 -2.25 3.31 -9.90
CA GLU A 52 -0.90 3.77 -10.21
C GLU A 52 0.11 3.15 -9.22
N PRO A 53 1.41 3.08 -9.58
CA PRO A 53 2.44 2.73 -8.62
C PRO A 53 2.46 3.74 -7.47
N VAL A 54 2.62 3.28 -6.23
CA VAL A 54 2.60 4.16 -5.04
C VAL A 54 3.53 5.35 -5.24
N PRO A 55 2.98 6.58 -5.30
CA PRO A 55 3.80 7.78 -5.40
C PRO A 55 4.68 7.98 -4.16
N GLU A 56 5.84 8.63 -4.30
CA GLU A 56 6.70 8.97 -3.17
C GLU A 56 5.97 9.84 -2.13
N ASP A 57 5.04 10.68 -2.61
CA ASP A 57 4.20 11.55 -1.79
C ASP A 57 2.93 10.88 -1.25
N HIS A 58 2.77 9.56 -1.37
CA HIS A 58 1.60 8.86 -0.85
C HIS A 58 1.62 8.73 0.68
N VAL A 59 0.45 8.78 1.33
CA VAL A 59 0.35 8.71 2.81
C VAL A 59 0.93 7.42 3.39
N LEU A 60 0.82 6.29 2.69
CA LEU A 60 1.43 5.01 3.10
C LEU A 60 2.95 5.07 3.32
N THR A 61 3.68 6.01 2.73
CA THR A 61 5.13 6.17 2.97
C THR A 61 5.42 6.79 4.33
N ARG A 62 4.41 7.36 5.00
CA ARG A 62 4.55 8.12 6.25
C ARG A 62 3.33 8.05 7.17
N ALA A 63 2.59 6.94 7.12
CA ALA A 63 1.44 6.77 7.99
C ALA A 63 1.87 6.65 9.46
N PHE A 64 3.00 6.00 9.72
CA PHE A 64 3.62 5.90 11.06
C PHE A 64 5.15 5.96 10.97
N TYR A 65 5.76 5.03 10.24
CA TYR A 65 7.17 5.05 9.85
C TYR A 65 7.37 5.82 8.54
N LEU A 66 8.53 6.45 8.39
CA LEU A 66 9.00 6.96 7.10
C LEU A 66 9.64 5.82 6.29
N LEU A 67 9.06 5.51 5.14
CA LEU A 67 9.46 4.40 4.27
C LEU A 67 9.65 4.89 2.83
N SER A 68 10.70 4.41 2.17
CA SER A 68 10.96 4.68 0.75
C SER A 68 10.49 3.54 -0.16
N ASP A 69 10.26 2.35 0.40
CA ASP A 69 9.83 1.14 -0.28
C ASP A 69 8.99 0.28 0.71
N PHE A 70 8.32 -0.73 0.19
CA PHE A 70 7.40 -1.63 0.88
C PHE A 70 7.86 -3.10 0.72
N PRO A 71 9.04 -3.46 1.23
CA PRO A 71 9.58 -4.80 1.06
C PRO A 71 8.75 -5.85 1.82
N GLY A 72 8.71 -7.07 1.30
CA GLY A 72 8.18 -8.26 1.95
C GLY A 72 9.26 -9.34 2.00
N ARG A 73 8.94 -10.61 1.68
CA ARG A 73 9.98 -11.62 1.41
C ARG A 73 10.80 -11.29 0.17
N TYR A 74 10.19 -10.57 -0.77
CA TYR A 74 10.79 -10.06 -1.99
C TYR A 74 10.82 -8.52 -1.98
N VAL A 75 11.65 -7.94 -2.84
CA VAL A 75 11.87 -6.48 -2.95
C VAL A 75 11.84 -6.07 -4.42
N GLY A 76 11.63 -4.77 -4.67
CA GLY A 76 11.75 -4.17 -6.00
C GLY A 76 10.55 -4.38 -6.93
N ALA A 77 9.53 -5.14 -6.53
CA ALA A 77 8.28 -5.17 -7.28
C ALA A 77 7.45 -3.91 -6.96
N PRO A 78 6.85 -3.26 -7.97
CA PRO A 78 6.01 -2.09 -7.75
C PRO A 78 4.79 -2.46 -6.90
N VAL A 79 4.46 -1.57 -5.97
CA VAL A 79 3.21 -1.61 -5.22
C VAL A 79 2.24 -0.64 -5.87
N TRP A 80 0.99 -1.04 -6.03
CA TRP A 80 -0.05 -0.28 -6.70
C TRP A 80 -1.14 0.13 -5.72
N VAL A 81 -1.62 1.36 -5.87
CA VAL A 81 -2.72 1.95 -5.11
C VAL A 81 -3.67 2.65 -6.06
N GLU A 82 -4.81 3.12 -5.53
CA GLU A 82 -5.68 4.03 -6.25
C GLU A 82 -4.89 5.23 -6.80
N ALA A 83 -5.12 5.53 -8.08
CA ALA A 83 -4.52 6.65 -8.75
C ALA A 83 -5.15 7.96 -8.28
N ALA A 84 -4.28 8.93 -8.05
CA ALA A 84 -4.65 10.31 -7.85
C ALA A 84 -5.57 10.82 -8.99
N PRO A 85 -6.54 11.71 -8.67
CA PRO A 85 -7.20 12.52 -9.68
C PRO A 85 -6.18 13.26 -10.56
N ALA A 86 -6.45 13.36 -11.86
CA ALA A 86 -5.50 13.93 -12.82
C ALA A 86 -5.20 15.42 -12.56
N ASP A 87 -6.12 16.11 -11.87
CA ASP A 87 -6.06 17.50 -11.45
C ASP A 87 -5.59 17.68 -10.00
N ALA A 88 -5.15 16.61 -9.33
CA ALA A 88 -4.62 16.70 -7.98
C ALA A 88 -3.29 17.47 -7.97
N LEU A 89 -3.37 18.76 -7.64
CA LEU A 89 -2.23 19.66 -7.55
C LEU A 89 -1.60 19.64 -6.16
N ARG A 90 -0.29 19.88 -6.10
CA ARG A 90 0.38 20.25 -4.86
C ARG A 90 -0.01 21.69 -4.55
N ALA A 91 -0.72 21.90 -3.44
CA ALA A 91 -0.96 23.26 -2.96
C ALA A 91 0.37 23.93 -2.62
N GLU A 92 0.49 25.23 -2.92
CA GLU A 92 1.71 25.99 -2.68
C GLU A 92 2.05 25.99 -1.18
N GLY A 93 3.31 25.69 -0.84
CA GLY A 93 3.76 25.52 0.55
C GLY A 93 3.45 24.15 1.18
N MET A 94 2.70 23.27 0.51
CA MET A 94 2.45 21.91 0.99
C MET A 94 3.48 20.92 0.44
N PRO A 95 4.09 20.08 1.28
CA PRO A 95 5.09 19.12 0.83
C PRO A 95 4.52 18.02 -0.08
N PHE A 96 3.19 17.88 -0.19
CA PHE A 96 2.53 16.75 -0.85
C PHE A 96 1.24 17.18 -1.58
N ARG A 97 0.82 16.41 -2.60
CA ARG A 97 -0.47 16.60 -3.27
C ARG A 97 -1.63 16.30 -2.31
N ASN A 98 -2.76 16.98 -2.48
CA ASN A 98 -4.00 16.61 -1.78
C ASN A 98 -4.61 15.40 -2.49
N LEU A 99 -4.04 14.23 -2.22
CA LEU A 99 -4.41 12.95 -2.83
C LEU A 99 -5.36 12.25 -1.87
N ASN A 100 -6.62 12.15 -2.27
CA ASN A 100 -7.67 11.39 -1.60
C ASN A 100 -7.71 11.64 -0.09
N ASP A 101 -8.66 12.48 0.27
CA ASP A 101 -9.22 12.74 1.59
C ASP A 101 -9.60 11.49 2.42
N GLY A 102 -9.43 10.26 1.88
CA GLY A 102 -9.71 9.00 2.53
C GLY A 102 -8.68 7.87 2.33
N VAL A 103 -9.02 6.71 2.87
CA VAL A 103 -8.21 5.48 2.78
C VAL A 103 -8.24 4.94 1.34
N SER A 104 -7.08 4.78 0.70
CA SER A 104 -6.97 4.05 -0.57
C SER A 104 -7.69 2.68 -0.47
N PRO A 105 -8.71 2.39 -1.29
CA PRO A 105 -9.54 1.21 -1.12
C PRO A 105 -8.81 -0.11 -1.46
N VAL A 106 -7.72 -0.02 -2.22
CA VAL A 106 -6.96 -1.19 -2.67
C VAL A 106 -5.45 -0.92 -2.60
N VAL A 107 -4.70 -1.91 -2.11
CA VAL A 107 -3.23 -2.00 -2.22
C VAL A 107 -2.88 -3.34 -2.87
N ILE A 108 -2.05 -3.33 -3.92
CA ILE A 108 -1.62 -4.55 -4.63
C ILE A 108 -0.10 -4.62 -4.68
N GLY A 109 0.47 -5.75 -4.30
CA GLY A 109 1.91 -5.99 -4.44
C GLY A 109 2.27 -7.47 -4.45
N GLY A 110 3.41 -7.77 -5.07
CA GLY A 110 3.93 -9.14 -5.18
C GLY A 110 5.03 -9.48 -4.18
N ASN A 111 5.31 -8.58 -3.22
CA ASN A 111 6.46 -8.69 -2.33
C ASN A 111 6.33 -9.81 -1.27
N ASP A 112 5.18 -10.48 -1.16
CA ASP A 112 4.93 -11.53 -0.16
C ASP A 112 5.13 -11.00 1.27
N TRP A 113 4.29 -10.05 1.64
CA TRP A 113 4.29 -9.43 2.96
C TRP A 113 3.78 -10.40 4.02
N ALA A 114 2.73 -11.15 3.72
CA ALA A 114 2.18 -12.15 4.63
C ALA A 114 3.25 -13.18 5.01
N GLY A 115 4.06 -13.64 4.06
CA GLY A 115 5.19 -14.53 4.34
C GLY A 115 6.30 -13.87 5.16
N ALA A 116 6.52 -12.56 5.01
CA ALA A 116 7.50 -11.83 5.81
C ALA A 116 7.04 -11.64 7.26
N TRP A 117 5.73 -11.46 7.46
CA TRP A 117 5.09 -11.28 8.76
C TRP A 117 4.79 -12.59 9.49
N ALA A 118 4.73 -13.70 8.77
CA ALA A 118 4.37 -14.99 9.33
C ALA A 118 5.39 -15.45 10.38
N VAL A 119 4.88 -15.79 11.56
CA VAL A 119 5.63 -16.35 12.69
C VAL A 119 5.11 -17.74 13.02
N ARG A 120 6.01 -18.61 13.50
CA ARG A 120 5.69 -19.93 14.04
C ARG A 120 5.23 -19.82 15.48
N ALA A 121 4.71 -20.92 16.03
CA ALA A 121 4.28 -20.99 17.44
C ALA A 121 5.42 -20.73 18.44
N ASP A 122 6.68 -20.93 18.05
CA ASP A 122 7.87 -20.64 18.85
C ASP A 122 8.38 -19.18 18.70
N GLY A 123 7.60 -18.33 18.02
CA GLY A 123 7.92 -16.92 17.78
C GLY A 123 8.98 -16.69 16.70
N ARG A 124 9.53 -17.74 16.10
CA ARG A 124 10.52 -17.60 15.01
C ARG A 124 9.81 -17.30 13.69
N PRO A 125 10.47 -16.59 12.75
CA PRO A 125 9.93 -16.42 11.41
C PRO A 125 9.55 -17.75 10.75
N ALA A 126 8.38 -17.80 10.12
CA ALA A 126 7.91 -18.99 9.41
C ALA A 126 8.63 -19.20 8.07
N TYR A 127 9.02 -18.10 7.41
CA TYR A 127 9.69 -18.12 6.11
C TYR A 127 10.96 -17.26 6.11
N PRO A 128 11.98 -17.65 5.32
CA PRO A 128 13.19 -16.84 5.16
C PRO A 128 12.87 -15.54 4.41
N VAL A 129 13.56 -14.48 4.82
CA VAL A 129 13.60 -13.16 4.18
C VAL A 129 15.07 -12.81 4.02
N GLY A 130 15.53 -12.61 2.77
CA GLY A 130 16.93 -12.30 2.48
C GLY A 130 17.95 -13.27 3.12
N ARG A 131 19.14 -12.75 3.43
CA ARG A 131 20.22 -13.49 4.11
C ARG A 131 20.94 -12.60 5.12
N GLY A 132 21.36 -13.19 6.24
CA GLY A 132 22.14 -12.51 7.27
C GLY A 132 21.46 -11.22 7.79
N LEU A 133 22.28 -10.25 8.21
CA LEU A 133 21.80 -8.98 8.76
C LEU A 133 20.91 -8.18 7.79
N ALA A 134 21.18 -8.28 6.48
CA ALA A 134 20.36 -7.62 5.47
C ALA A 134 18.95 -8.21 5.41
N GLY A 135 18.81 -9.54 5.58
CA GLY A 135 17.52 -10.22 5.66
C GLY A 135 16.70 -9.81 6.89
N GLU A 136 17.35 -9.69 8.05
CA GLU A 136 16.68 -9.21 9.27
C GLU A 136 16.18 -7.77 9.12
N ARG A 137 17.01 -6.88 8.53
CA ARG A 137 16.59 -5.51 8.22
C ARG A 137 15.43 -5.48 7.22
N GLN A 138 15.46 -6.31 6.18
CA GLN A 138 14.35 -6.38 5.21
C GLN A 138 13.05 -6.83 5.89
N ARG A 139 13.11 -7.81 6.80
CA ARG A 139 11.94 -8.25 7.57
C ARG A 139 11.43 -7.16 8.49
N GLU A 140 12.31 -6.43 9.15
CA GLU A 140 11.93 -5.27 9.96
C GLU A 140 11.19 -4.23 9.12
N MET A 141 11.71 -3.90 7.93
CA MET A 141 11.04 -2.99 7.00
C MET A 141 9.67 -3.51 6.54
N ALA A 142 9.52 -4.82 6.35
CA ALA A 142 8.23 -5.43 6.07
C ALA A 142 7.24 -5.24 7.23
N TYR A 143 7.67 -5.42 8.48
CA TYR A 143 6.83 -5.13 9.65
C TYR A 143 6.42 -3.66 9.72
N ARG A 144 7.37 -2.74 9.47
CA ARG A 144 7.07 -1.30 9.44
C ARG A 144 6.05 -0.94 8.37
N PHE A 145 6.11 -1.59 7.20
CA PHE A 145 5.07 -1.43 6.18
C PHE A 145 3.71 -1.93 6.68
N GLY A 146 3.65 -3.10 7.33
CA GLY A 146 2.42 -3.60 7.95
C GLY A 146 1.82 -2.62 8.96
N VAL A 147 2.66 -1.99 9.79
CA VAL A 147 2.22 -0.94 10.72
C VAL A 147 1.69 0.28 9.96
N ASN A 148 2.40 0.76 8.92
CA ASN A 148 1.92 1.87 8.11
C ASN A 148 0.56 1.58 7.46
N LEU A 149 0.36 0.36 6.98
CA LEU A 149 -0.89 -0.09 6.36
C LEU A 149 -2.04 -0.05 7.34
N VAL A 150 -1.86 -0.63 8.54
CA VAL A 150 -2.86 -0.60 9.62
C VAL A 150 -3.16 0.83 10.05
N MET A 151 -2.12 1.65 10.24
CA MET A 151 -2.28 3.05 10.63
C MET A 151 -3.00 3.85 9.56
N HIS A 152 -2.67 3.67 8.28
CA HIS A 152 -3.35 4.33 7.17
C HIS A 152 -4.84 3.99 7.15
N VAL A 153 -5.21 2.71 7.34
CA VAL A 153 -6.62 2.29 7.39
C VAL A 153 -7.34 2.86 8.61
N LEU A 154 -6.69 2.88 9.79
CA LEU A 154 -7.33 3.29 11.04
C LEU A 154 -7.37 4.80 11.27
N THR A 155 -6.49 5.58 10.62
CA THR A 155 -6.39 7.03 10.83
C THR A 155 -6.63 7.84 9.55
N GLY A 156 -7.03 7.21 8.45
CA GLY A 156 -7.06 7.81 7.12
C GLY A 156 -7.93 9.06 6.99
N ASN A 157 -8.91 9.25 7.88
CA ASN A 157 -9.79 10.43 7.87
C ASN A 157 -9.24 11.63 8.69
N ASP A 158 -8.39 11.40 9.70
CA ASP A 158 -7.93 12.47 10.60
C ASP A 158 -6.79 13.34 10.03
N LYS A 159 -6.06 12.84 9.02
CA LYS A 159 -4.90 13.53 8.44
C LYS A 159 -5.25 14.45 7.27
N SER A 160 -6.35 14.18 6.58
CA SER A 160 -6.94 15.03 5.54
C SER A 160 -7.71 16.22 6.14
N ASP A 161 -8.32 16.04 7.32
CA ASP A 161 -9.06 17.10 8.02
C ASP A 161 -8.19 18.31 8.40
N GLN A 162 -6.88 18.13 8.64
CA GLN A 162 -5.97 19.25 8.94
C GLN A 162 -5.79 20.22 7.78
N VAL A 163 -6.05 19.80 6.54
CA VAL A 163 -5.96 20.65 5.34
C VAL A 163 -7.21 21.53 5.16
N HIS A 164 -8.35 21.12 5.72
CA HIS A 164 -9.62 21.87 5.67
C HIS A 164 -9.79 22.88 6.81
N VAL A 165 -8.96 22.82 7.86
CA VAL A 165 -9.02 23.72 9.03
C VAL A 165 -8.99 25.21 8.62
N PRO A 166 -8.12 25.69 7.71
CA PRO A 166 -8.14 27.10 7.31
C PRO A 166 -9.46 27.55 6.67
N ALA A 167 -10.06 26.72 5.80
CA ALA A 167 -11.33 27.03 5.14
C ALA A 167 -12.54 26.97 6.09
N LEU A 168 -12.47 26.13 7.13
CA LEU A 168 -13.48 26.07 8.20
C LEU A 168 -13.42 27.29 9.12
N LEU A 169 -12.21 27.80 9.41
CA LEU A 169 -12.02 29.03 10.20
C LEU A 169 -12.51 30.27 9.46
N GLU A 170 -12.33 30.34 8.13
CA GLU A 170 -12.83 31.45 7.29
C GLU A 170 -14.37 31.54 7.28
N ARG A 171 -15.05 30.38 7.37
CA ARG A 171 -16.51 30.29 7.41
C ARG A 171 -17.12 30.58 8.77
N LEU A 172 -16.37 30.38 9.86
CA LEU A 172 -16.80 30.70 11.22
C LEU A 172 -16.51 32.16 11.62
N GLY A 173 -15.72 32.88 10.82
CA GLY A 173 -15.42 34.30 10.98
C GLY A 173 -16.38 35.25 10.25
N GLN A 174 -17.43 34.71 9.60
CA GLN A 174 -18.58 35.46 9.06
C GLN A 174 -19.81 35.25 9.94
#